data_AF-A0AA40DNY0-F1
#
_entry.id   AF-A0AA40DNY0-F1
#
_cell.length_a   1.000
_cell.length_b   1.000
_cell.length_c   1.000
_cell.angle_alpha   90.00
_cell.angle_beta   90.00
_cell.angle_gamma   90.00
#
_symmetry.space_group_name_H-M   'P 1'
#
loop_
_entity.id
_entity.type
_entity.pdbx_description
1 polymer ?
#
loop_
_entity_poly.entity_id
_entity_poly.type
_entity_poly.pdbx_seq_one_letter_code
_entity_poly.pdbx_strand_id
1 'polypeptide(L)'
;MWTGGVPSWSWAAWEGKVDYDTGQDRTEGAVRVAMDSFRTEYDTEVGSLVTFFCTETGKDGAVVVRRVEEGRVWFTPFDMRDDEFAEYLVIERERQLERPQDVHGAMVHDTWDRCCHNPTECLQRVDISDKARAKAETVLGSLVFTTTTAMLSLRHTKQAGEPSTEDVVCFDMVHFNDSFRGGELFVGQTMSMDRGWAEKTLDLSCKYRAVVLGAGMANGIREKTYSSWRDCGSGTQFPVALYVMVTEEQAGVLYRLAVGVVNLLAWTELRPAWESVVLG
;
A
#
# COMPACT_ATOMS: atom_id res chain seq x y z
N MET A 1 -24.09 12.74 2.20
CA MET A 1 -23.69 13.36 0.93
C MET A 1 -22.27 12.89 0.69
N TRP A 2 -22.08 11.96 -0.24
CA TRP A 2 -20.79 11.28 -0.47
C TRP A 2 -19.85 12.21 -1.21
N THR A 3 -18.85 12.76 -0.52
CA THR A 3 -17.68 13.30 -1.21
C THR A 3 -16.80 12.11 -1.56
N GLY A 4 -16.95 11.62 -2.79
CA GLY A 4 -16.04 10.65 -3.39
C GLY A 4 -14.66 11.29 -3.53
N GLY A 5 -13.96 11.37 -2.41
CA GLY A 5 -12.54 11.66 -2.36
C GLY A 5 -11.76 10.50 -2.95
N VAL A 6 -10.53 10.80 -3.33
CA VAL A 6 -9.51 9.81 -3.66
C VAL A 6 -9.37 8.83 -2.49
N PRO A 7 -9.18 7.53 -2.73
CA PRO A 7 -8.82 6.62 -1.65
C PRO A 7 -7.54 7.06 -0.95
N SER A 8 -7.49 6.93 0.38
CA SER A 8 -6.40 7.51 1.17
C SER A 8 -5.05 6.83 0.93
N TRP A 9 -5.07 5.57 0.48
CA TRP A 9 -3.86 4.87 0.06
C TRP A 9 -3.23 5.49 -1.20
N SER A 10 -4.04 6.05 -2.11
CA SER A 10 -3.52 6.73 -3.29
C SER A 10 -2.87 8.07 -2.91
N TRP A 11 -3.35 8.73 -1.84
CA TRP A 11 -2.70 9.90 -1.24
C TRP A 11 -1.37 9.55 -0.59
N ALA A 12 -1.34 8.47 0.20
CA ALA A 12 -0.10 7.97 0.76
C ALA A 12 0.92 7.67 -0.37
N ALA A 13 0.45 7.19 -1.52
CA ALA A 13 1.26 6.93 -2.69
C ALA A 13 1.54 8.17 -3.60
N TRP A 14 1.15 9.39 -3.23
CA TRP A 14 1.29 10.60 -4.06
C TRP A 14 2.45 11.52 -3.62
N GLU A 15 3.08 12.27 -4.56
CA GLU A 15 4.28 13.12 -4.31
C GLU A 15 3.98 14.54 -3.82
N GLY A 16 2.74 15.00 -3.94
CA GLY A 16 2.33 16.36 -3.63
C GLY A 16 1.61 16.53 -2.28
N LYS A 17 1.60 17.78 -1.78
CA LYS A 17 0.75 18.20 -0.66
C LYS A 17 -0.73 18.04 -1.05
N VAL A 18 -1.46 17.22 -0.32
CA VAL A 18 -2.90 17.02 -0.52
C VAL A 18 -3.66 17.83 0.51
N ASP A 19 -4.59 18.67 0.05
CA ASP A 19 -5.53 19.39 0.89
C ASP A 19 -6.85 18.60 0.90
N TYR A 20 -7.23 18.12 2.08
CA TYR A 20 -8.52 17.47 2.27
C TYR A 20 -9.52 18.60 2.43
N ASP A 21 -9.95 19.17 1.31
CA ASP A 21 -10.88 20.29 1.36
C ASP A 21 -12.20 19.78 1.98
N THR A 22 -12.39 20.06 3.27
CA THR A 22 -13.57 19.72 4.07
C THR A 22 -14.69 20.67 3.66
N GLY A 23 -15.21 20.47 2.45
CA GLY A 23 -16.43 21.05 1.92
C GLY A 23 -16.69 22.51 2.32
N GLN A 24 -16.12 23.46 1.58
CA GLN A 24 -16.82 24.72 1.28
C GLN A 24 -16.21 25.39 0.05
N ASP A 25 -16.97 25.40 -1.04
CA ASP A 25 -16.80 26.26 -2.23
C ASP A 25 -15.37 26.54 -2.70
N ARG A 26 -14.91 25.81 -3.72
CA ARG A 26 -13.86 26.32 -4.61
C ARG A 26 -14.24 26.17 -6.08
N THR A 27 -14.73 27.31 -6.57
CA THR A 27 -14.63 27.86 -7.92
C THR A 27 -13.56 27.24 -8.81
N GLU A 28 -13.96 27.06 -10.07
CA GLU A 28 -13.17 26.82 -11.29
C GLU A 28 -11.66 27.09 -11.13
N GLY A 29 -10.87 26.01 -11.11
CA GLY A 29 -9.40 26.10 -11.15
C GLY A 29 -8.65 25.04 -10.34
N ALA A 30 -9.32 24.30 -9.46
CA ALA A 30 -8.71 23.15 -8.80
C ALA A 30 -8.53 22.02 -9.82
N VAL A 31 -7.30 21.53 -9.94
CA VAL A 31 -6.91 20.51 -10.92
C VAL A 31 -7.74 19.24 -10.66
N ARG A 32 -8.80 19.05 -11.46
CA ARG A 32 -9.43 17.74 -11.69
C ARG A 32 -8.42 16.87 -12.42
N VAL A 33 -7.37 16.41 -11.73
CA VAL A 33 -6.38 15.48 -12.29
C VAL A 33 -7.09 14.15 -12.52
N ALA A 34 -7.80 13.95 -13.64
CA ALA A 34 -8.22 12.65 -14.17
C ALA A 34 -8.52 11.55 -13.11
N MET A 35 -9.32 11.84 -12.08
CA MET A 35 -9.51 10.94 -10.92
C MET A 35 -10.61 9.91 -11.14
N ASP A 36 -11.54 10.18 -12.07
CA ASP A 36 -12.54 9.21 -12.50
C ASP A 36 -11.87 7.99 -13.16
N SER A 37 -10.71 8.17 -13.80
CA SER A 37 -9.91 7.09 -14.40
C SER A 37 -9.34 6.14 -13.33
N PHE A 38 -8.95 6.65 -12.17
CA PHE A 38 -8.37 5.83 -11.10
C PHE A 38 -9.39 4.93 -10.40
N ARG A 39 -10.65 5.37 -10.26
CA ARG A 39 -11.71 4.50 -9.70
C ARG A 39 -12.20 3.51 -10.76
N THR A 40 -12.67 4.01 -11.90
CA THR A 40 -13.29 3.15 -12.93
C THR A 40 -12.37 2.07 -13.50
N GLU A 41 -11.05 2.27 -13.53
CA GLU A 41 -10.11 1.29 -14.10
C GLU A 41 -9.52 0.30 -13.08
N TYR A 42 -9.50 0.64 -11.78
CA TYR A 42 -8.84 -0.14 -10.72
C TYR A 42 -9.78 -0.70 -9.64
N ASP A 43 -11.05 -0.30 -9.61
CA ASP A 43 -11.99 -0.65 -8.52
C ASP A 43 -12.15 -2.18 -8.30
N THR A 44 -11.86 -3.01 -9.30
CA THR A 44 -11.89 -4.49 -9.17
C THR A 44 -10.53 -5.13 -8.89
N GLU A 45 -9.45 -4.37 -8.99
CA GLU A 45 -8.08 -4.88 -8.97
C GLU A 45 -7.31 -4.50 -7.71
N VAL A 46 -7.85 -3.61 -6.86
CA VAL A 46 -7.21 -3.11 -5.64
C VAL A 46 -8.15 -3.26 -4.45
N GLY A 47 -7.59 -3.57 -3.28
CA GLY A 47 -8.29 -3.62 -1.99
C GLY A 47 -7.67 -2.67 -0.97
N SER A 48 -8.53 -2.00 -0.17
CA SER A 48 -8.10 -1.17 0.97
C SER A 48 -7.93 -2.06 2.20
N LEU A 49 -6.71 -2.06 2.75
CA LEU A 49 -6.35 -2.89 3.90
C LEU A 49 -6.02 -2.09 5.17
N VAL A 50 -5.84 -0.78 5.09
CA VAL A 50 -5.46 0.03 6.26
C VAL A 50 -6.52 1.09 6.54
N THR A 51 -6.61 1.55 7.78
CA THR A 51 -7.51 2.66 8.15
C THR A 51 -6.68 3.90 8.35
N PHE A 52 -6.95 4.93 7.56
CA PHE A 52 -6.25 6.19 7.68
C PHE A 52 -6.92 7.12 8.70
N PHE A 53 -6.08 7.85 9.41
CA PHE A 53 -6.42 8.98 10.25
C PHE A 53 -5.61 10.18 9.75
N CYS A 54 -6.18 11.37 9.83
CA CYS A 54 -5.49 12.60 9.49
C CYS A 54 -5.56 13.58 10.66
N THR A 55 -4.57 14.46 10.73
CA THR A 55 -4.58 15.59 11.67
C THR A 55 -5.25 16.79 11.03
N GLU A 56 -6.19 17.39 11.73
CA GLU A 56 -6.84 18.63 11.32
C GLU A 56 -6.83 19.65 12.45
N THR A 57 -6.87 20.94 12.09
CA THR A 57 -7.02 22.02 13.05
C THR A 57 -8.51 22.32 13.22
N GLY A 58 -9.04 22.10 14.42
CA GLY A 58 -10.41 22.40 14.80
C GLY A 58 -10.72 23.90 14.75
N LYS A 59 -12.01 24.23 14.83
CA LYS A 59 -12.50 25.63 14.80
C LYS A 59 -11.98 26.49 15.96
N ASP A 60 -11.57 25.85 17.05
CA ASP A 60 -10.98 26.45 18.25
C ASP A 60 -9.43 26.51 18.19
N GLY A 61 -8.82 26.04 17.09
CA GLY A 61 -7.38 25.98 16.92
C GLY A 61 -6.73 24.72 17.52
N ALA A 62 -7.51 23.82 18.11
CA ALA A 62 -6.97 22.55 18.62
C ALA A 62 -6.63 21.59 17.48
N VAL A 63 -5.49 20.91 17.56
CA VAL A 63 -5.15 19.83 16.61
C VAL A 63 -5.87 18.56 17.05
N VAL A 64 -6.62 17.95 16.13
CA VAL A 64 -7.37 16.73 16.39
C VAL A 64 -6.98 15.68 15.35
N VAL A 65 -6.73 14.46 15.81
CA VAL A 65 -6.54 13.30 14.93
C VAL A 65 -7.89 12.61 14.73
N ARG A 66 -8.42 12.71 13.51
CA ARG A 66 -9.71 12.10 13.14
C ARG A 66 -9.50 10.96 12.16
N ARG A 67 -10.43 10.00 12.18
CA ARG A 67 -10.50 8.95 11.16
C ARG A 67 -10.87 9.58 9.81
N VAL A 68 -10.26 9.09 8.74
CA VAL A 68 -10.68 9.38 7.38
C VAL A 68 -11.87 8.47 7.04
N GLU A 69 -12.98 9.08 6.64
CA GLU A 69 -14.17 8.35 6.20
C GLU A 69 -13.99 7.94 4.73
N GLU A 70 -13.64 6.67 4.53
CA GLU A 70 -13.54 6.06 3.19
C GLU A 70 -14.25 4.70 3.18
N GLY A 71 -14.74 4.32 2.00
CA GLY A 71 -15.29 2.99 1.77
C GLY A 71 -14.18 1.94 1.81
N ARG A 72 -14.52 0.76 2.31
CA ARG A 72 -13.72 -0.46 2.16
C ARG A 72 -14.00 -1.09 0.83
N VAL A 73 -12.95 -1.52 0.16
CA VAL A 73 -13.03 -2.26 -1.10
C VAL A 73 -12.19 -3.51 -0.97
N TRP A 74 -12.71 -4.63 -1.45
CA TRP A 74 -11.97 -5.88 -1.61
C TRP A 74 -12.33 -6.56 -2.92
N PHE A 75 -11.55 -6.27 -3.96
CA PHE A 75 -11.68 -6.86 -5.29
C PHE A 75 -13.12 -6.85 -5.83
N THR A 76 -13.81 -5.72 -5.65
CA THR A 76 -15.22 -5.53 -5.96
C THR A 76 -15.45 -4.06 -6.30
N PRO A 77 -16.32 -3.72 -7.27
CA PRO A 77 -16.54 -2.33 -7.65
C PRO A 77 -17.36 -1.52 -6.61
N PHE A 78 -17.65 -2.11 -5.45
CA PHE A 78 -18.54 -1.53 -4.46
C PHE A 78 -17.76 -1.11 -3.22
N ASP A 79 -17.85 0.17 -2.88
CA ASP A 79 -17.46 0.70 -1.58
C ASP A 79 -18.41 0.16 -0.50
N MET A 80 -17.85 -0.44 0.54
CA MET A 80 -18.57 -0.99 1.69
C MET A 80 -18.23 -0.19 2.95
N ARG A 81 -19.19 -0.01 3.85
CA ARG A 81 -18.87 0.39 5.23
C ARG A 81 -18.12 -0.74 5.95
N ASP A 82 -17.48 -0.44 7.09
CA ASP A 82 -16.75 -1.46 7.87
C ASP A 82 -17.63 -2.65 8.28
N ASP A 83 -18.90 -2.42 8.64
CA ASP A 83 -19.87 -3.46 9.01
C ASP A 83 -20.23 -4.35 7.82
N GLU A 84 -20.52 -3.72 6.68
CA GLU A 84 -20.82 -4.40 5.42
C GLU A 84 -19.62 -5.20 4.91
N PHE A 85 -18.42 -4.64 5.10
CA PHE A 85 -17.17 -5.28 4.73
C PHE A 85 -16.90 -6.53 5.56
N ALA A 86 -17.09 -6.45 6.88
CA ALA A 86 -16.94 -7.60 7.77
C ALA A 86 -17.94 -8.72 7.42
N GLU A 87 -19.21 -8.37 7.15
CA GLU A 87 -20.21 -9.33 6.70
C GLU A 87 -19.84 -9.95 5.34
N TYR A 88 -19.39 -9.12 4.40
CA TYR A 88 -18.94 -9.56 3.08
C TYR A 88 -17.82 -10.60 3.18
N LEU A 89 -16.81 -10.38 4.03
CA LEU A 89 -15.71 -11.34 4.21
C LEU A 89 -16.18 -12.69 4.78
N VAL A 90 -17.17 -12.68 5.68
CA VAL A 90 -17.77 -13.92 6.22
C VAL A 90 -18.50 -14.67 5.11
N ILE A 91 -19.37 -13.98 4.36
CA ILE A 91 -20.14 -14.57 3.26
C ILE A 91 -19.20 -15.12 2.18
N GLU A 92 -18.15 -14.38 1.83
CA GLU A 92 -17.22 -14.79 0.79
C GLU A 92 -16.43 -16.04 1.20
N ARG A 93 -16.05 -16.13 2.48
CA ARG A 93 -15.42 -17.33 3.03
C ARG A 93 -16.36 -18.55 3.01
N GLU A 94 -17.63 -18.38 3.36
CA GLU A 94 -18.63 -19.45 3.30
C GLU A 94 -18.85 -19.94 1.86
N ARG A 95 -18.99 -19.01 0.91
CA ARG A 95 -19.13 -19.32 -0.52
C ARG A 95 -17.96 -20.15 -1.07
N GLN A 96 -16.75 -19.91 -0.58
CA GLN A 96 -15.57 -20.69 -0.97
C GLN A 96 -15.61 -22.13 -0.45
N LEU A 97 -16.17 -22.37 0.74
CA LEU A 97 -16.32 -23.72 1.28
C LEU A 97 -17.35 -24.53 0.46
N GLU A 98 -18.36 -23.87 -0.09
CA GLU A 98 -19.45 -24.51 -0.84
C GLU A 98 -19.15 -24.74 -2.33
N ARG A 99 -18.26 -23.94 -2.91
CA ARG A 99 -17.85 -24.06 -4.32
C ARG A 99 -16.45 -24.66 -4.40
N PRO A 100 -16.28 -25.91 -4.87
CA PRO A 100 -14.96 -26.39 -5.28
C PRO A 100 -14.54 -25.59 -6.52
N GLN A 101 -13.96 -24.41 -6.31
CA GLN A 101 -13.53 -23.53 -7.38
C GLN A 101 -12.34 -24.14 -8.12
N ASP A 102 -12.26 -23.79 -9.40
CA ASP A 102 -11.10 -23.88 -10.27
C ASP A 102 -9.83 -23.62 -9.44
N VAL A 103 -8.83 -24.51 -9.57
CA VAL A 103 -7.61 -24.57 -8.73
C VAL A 103 -6.97 -23.20 -8.48
N HIS A 104 -7.09 -22.29 -9.45
CA HIS A 104 -6.58 -20.93 -9.39
C HIS A 104 -7.30 -20.04 -8.35
N GLY A 105 -8.64 -20.04 -8.29
CA GLY A 105 -9.39 -19.23 -7.33
C GLY A 105 -9.16 -19.67 -5.89
N ALA A 106 -9.18 -20.98 -5.64
CA ALA A 106 -8.87 -21.56 -4.35
C ALA A 106 -7.45 -21.22 -3.86
N MET A 107 -6.46 -21.23 -4.77
CA MET A 107 -5.08 -20.85 -4.45
C MET A 107 -4.96 -19.37 -4.05
N VAL A 108 -5.69 -18.47 -4.71
CA VAL A 108 -5.67 -17.03 -4.39
C VAL A 108 -6.22 -16.76 -3.00
N HIS A 109 -7.35 -17.37 -2.66
CA HIS A 109 -7.96 -17.20 -1.34
C HIS A 109 -7.11 -17.81 -0.22
N ASP A 110 -6.59 -19.03 -0.38
CA ASP A 110 -5.67 -19.62 0.61
C ASP A 110 -4.40 -18.77 0.80
N THR A 111 -3.89 -18.15 -0.28
CA THR A 111 -2.73 -17.24 -0.18
C THR A 111 -3.07 -15.99 0.64
N TRP A 112 -4.26 -15.41 0.46
CA TRP A 112 -4.72 -14.29 1.28
C TRP A 112 -4.96 -14.69 2.73
N ASP A 113 -5.64 -15.80 2.99
CA ASP A 113 -5.91 -16.27 4.36
C ASP A 113 -4.62 -16.54 5.15
N ARG A 114 -3.57 -16.99 4.45
CA ARG A 114 -2.24 -17.21 5.03
C ARG A 114 -1.42 -15.93 5.18
N CYS A 115 -1.80 -14.85 4.50
CA CYS A 115 -1.09 -13.58 4.58
C CYS A 115 -1.26 -12.97 5.96
N CYS A 116 -0.18 -12.53 6.61
CA CYS A 116 -0.27 -11.85 7.91
C CYS A 116 -0.95 -10.48 7.86
N HIS A 117 -1.11 -9.91 6.66
CA HIS A 117 -1.76 -8.62 6.39
C HIS A 117 -3.02 -8.82 5.53
N ASN A 118 -3.83 -9.82 5.87
CA ASN A 118 -5.08 -10.11 5.17
C ASN A 118 -6.23 -9.21 5.67
N PRO A 119 -7.36 -9.11 4.94
CA PRO A 119 -8.49 -8.25 5.32
C PRO A 119 -9.03 -8.50 6.72
N THR A 120 -9.12 -9.77 7.13
CA THR A 120 -9.65 -10.16 8.45
C THR A 120 -8.75 -9.67 9.57
N GLU A 121 -7.43 -9.83 9.43
CA GLU A 121 -6.45 -9.30 10.39
C GLU A 121 -6.46 -7.77 10.42
N CYS A 122 -6.57 -7.13 9.27
CA CYS A 122 -6.63 -5.67 9.16
C CYS A 122 -7.85 -5.08 9.88
N LEU A 123 -9.01 -5.73 9.82
CA LEU A 123 -10.23 -5.31 10.54
C LEU A 123 -10.06 -5.36 12.07
N GLN A 124 -9.18 -6.20 12.57
CA GLN A 124 -8.87 -6.26 14.00
C GLN A 124 -7.85 -5.19 14.42
N ARG A 125 -7.28 -4.45 13.46
CA ARG A 125 -6.16 -3.52 13.65
C ARG A 125 -6.50 -2.10 13.18
N VAL A 126 -7.77 -1.71 13.30
CA VAL A 126 -8.27 -0.41 12.84
C VAL A 126 -7.69 0.76 13.64
N ASP A 127 -7.54 0.61 14.96
CA ASP A 127 -7.10 1.70 15.83
C ASP A 127 -5.60 2.01 15.70
N ILE A 128 -5.25 3.25 16.03
CA ILE A 128 -3.87 3.74 16.12
C ILE A 128 -3.43 3.83 17.58
N SER A 129 -2.15 3.52 17.84
CA SER A 129 -1.58 3.64 19.19
C SER A 129 -1.56 5.08 19.70
N ASP A 130 -1.62 5.25 21.02
CA ASP A 130 -1.52 6.57 21.68
C ASP A 130 -0.22 7.30 21.30
N LYS A 131 0.88 6.55 21.12
CA LYS A 131 2.16 7.10 20.70
C LYS A 131 2.08 7.71 19.29
N ALA A 132 1.48 6.99 18.34
CA ALA A 132 1.32 7.49 16.98
C ALA A 132 0.36 8.68 16.93
N ARG A 133 -0.73 8.63 17.69
CA ARG A 133 -1.68 9.74 17.85
C ARG A 133 -1.00 11.01 18.37
N ALA A 134 -0.29 10.92 19.50
CA ALA A 134 0.43 12.04 20.08
C ALA A 134 1.49 12.60 19.14
N LYS A 135 2.16 11.74 18.37
CA LYS A 135 3.13 12.18 17.37
C LYS A 135 2.46 12.93 16.22
N ALA A 136 1.33 12.43 15.71
CA ALA A 136 0.58 13.08 14.64
C ALA A 136 0.08 14.47 15.04
N GLU A 137 -0.37 14.66 16.29
CA GLU A 137 -0.78 15.98 16.80
C GLU A 137 0.33 17.04 16.71
N THR A 138 1.61 16.62 16.62
CA THR A 138 2.75 17.53 16.42
C THR A 138 3.12 17.76 14.95
N VAL A 139 2.52 17.02 14.01
CA VAL A 139 2.84 17.02 12.57
C VAL A 139 1.56 17.25 11.78
N LEU A 140 1.26 18.53 11.52
CA LEU A 140 0.06 18.92 10.77
C LEU A 140 0.06 18.36 9.35
N GLY A 141 -1.08 17.83 8.93
CA GLY A 141 -1.26 17.19 7.63
C GLY A 141 -0.76 15.75 7.56
N SER A 142 -0.28 15.17 8.67
CA SER A 142 0.19 13.79 8.66
C SER A 142 -0.95 12.78 8.53
N LEU A 143 -0.62 11.66 7.89
CA LEU A 143 -1.45 10.47 7.82
C LEU A 143 -0.99 9.47 8.86
N VAL A 144 -1.92 8.87 9.59
CA VAL A 144 -1.65 7.87 10.62
C VAL A 144 -2.46 6.63 10.36
N PHE A 145 -1.82 5.47 10.39
CA PHE A 145 -2.51 4.20 10.18
C PHE A 145 -1.73 3.06 10.82
N THR A 146 -2.43 1.99 11.17
CA THR A 146 -1.81 0.76 11.66
C THR A 146 -1.64 -0.21 10.50
N THR A 147 -0.42 -0.72 10.34
CA THR A 147 -0.06 -1.60 9.22
C THR A 147 1.05 -2.56 9.61
N THR A 148 1.36 -3.54 8.75
CA THR A 148 2.57 -4.35 8.89
C THR A 148 3.78 -3.63 8.31
N THR A 149 4.91 -3.72 9.01
CA THR A 149 6.18 -3.10 8.63
C THR A 149 7.31 -4.12 8.63
N ALA A 150 8.27 -3.95 7.72
CA ALA A 150 9.49 -4.75 7.67
C ALA A 150 10.69 -3.93 7.20
N MET A 151 11.89 -4.31 7.64
CA MET A 151 13.13 -3.73 7.15
C MET A 151 13.66 -4.52 5.95
N LEU A 152 13.75 -3.85 4.80
CA LEU A 152 14.19 -4.44 3.53
C LEU A 152 15.45 -3.74 3.02
N SER A 153 16.31 -4.49 2.36
CA SER A 153 17.41 -3.94 1.57
C SER A 153 16.95 -3.76 0.12
N LEU A 154 17.43 -2.70 -0.53
CA LEU A 154 17.22 -2.47 -1.95
C LEU A 154 18.46 -2.89 -2.73
N ARG A 155 18.27 -3.49 -3.89
CA ARG A 155 19.36 -3.74 -4.85
C ARG A 155 18.89 -3.49 -6.27
N HIS A 156 19.82 -3.22 -7.16
CA HIS A 156 19.48 -3.14 -8.58
C HIS A 156 18.81 -4.44 -9.04
N THR A 157 17.69 -4.27 -9.75
CA THR A 157 16.99 -5.39 -10.39
C THR A 157 17.95 -6.10 -11.33
N LYS A 158 18.04 -7.42 -11.24
CA LYS A 158 18.82 -8.25 -12.17
C LYS A 158 18.06 -8.38 -13.50
N GLN A 159 17.89 -7.28 -14.24
CA GLN A 159 17.33 -7.39 -15.60
C GLN A 159 18.33 -8.17 -16.47
N ALA A 160 17.87 -9.31 -17.00
CA ALA A 160 18.58 -10.07 -18.02
C ALA A 160 18.30 -9.44 -19.39
N GLY A 161 19.04 -8.37 -19.74
CA GLY A 161 18.85 -7.68 -21.01
C GLY A 161 19.55 -6.34 -21.02
N GLU A 162 19.86 -5.84 -22.23
CA GLU A 162 20.67 -4.65 -22.50
C GLU A 162 20.34 -3.43 -21.62
N PRO A 163 21.35 -2.60 -21.29
CA PRO A 163 21.12 -1.37 -20.52
C PRO A 163 20.05 -0.52 -21.21
N SER A 164 18.90 -0.34 -20.55
CA SER A 164 17.86 0.50 -21.09
C SER A 164 18.37 1.95 -21.16
N THR A 165 18.15 2.58 -22.30
CA THR A 165 18.35 4.02 -22.53
C THR A 165 17.32 4.87 -21.79
N GLU A 166 16.51 4.27 -20.92
CA GLU A 166 15.43 4.94 -20.22
C GLU A 166 15.93 5.51 -18.88
N ASP A 167 15.56 6.75 -18.57
CA ASP A 167 15.86 7.45 -17.31
C ASP A 167 15.07 6.88 -16.11
N VAL A 168 14.66 5.61 -16.18
CA VAL A 168 13.94 4.93 -15.10
C VAL A 168 14.73 3.74 -14.54
N VAL A 169 14.48 3.43 -13.28
CA VAL A 169 15.08 2.31 -12.55
C VAL A 169 14.07 1.67 -11.61
N CYS A 170 14.21 0.36 -11.39
CA CYS A 170 13.51 -0.39 -10.34
C CYS A 170 14.53 -1.11 -9.45
N PHE A 171 14.16 -1.38 -8.21
CA PHE A 171 15.00 -2.09 -7.25
C PHE A 171 14.29 -3.34 -6.73
N ASP A 172 15.01 -4.45 -6.67
CA ASP A 172 14.54 -5.62 -5.91
C ASP A 172 14.54 -5.26 -4.43
N MET A 173 13.46 -5.62 -3.75
CA MET A 173 13.36 -5.60 -2.29
C MET A 173 13.70 -6.98 -1.75
N VAL A 174 14.71 -7.05 -0.90
CA VAL A 174 15.22 -8.31 -0.35
C VAL A 174 15.37 -8.23 1.17
N HIS A 175 15.27 -9.38 1.84
CA HIS A 175 15.62 -9.52 3.24
C HIS A 175 16.74 -10.54 3.40
N PHE A 176 17.80 -10.14 4.12
CA PHE A 176 18.92 -11.02 4.42
C PHE A 176 18.71 -11.68 5.79
N ASN A 177 18.68 -13.01 5.79
CA ASN A 177 18.60 -13.81 7.00
C ASN A 177 19.24 -15.19 6.75
N ASP A 178 20.13 -15.60 7.64
CA ASP A 178 20.87 -16.87 7.57
C ASP A 178 19.95 -18.10 7.60
N SER A 179 18.69 -17.95 8.05
CA SER A 179 17.70 -19.04 8.03
C SER A 179 17.15 -19.35 6.63
N PHE A 180 17.32 -18.45 5.64
CA PHE A 180 16.84 -18.69 4.28
C PHE A 180 17.88 -19.46 3.44
N ARG A 181 17.40 -20.32 2.53
CA ARG A 181 18.30 -21.00 1.57
C ARG A 181 18.97 -19.95 0.68
N GLY A 182 20.27 -19.75 0.88
CA GLY A 182 21.04 -18.73 0.15
C GLY A 182 21.19 -17.40 0.89
N GLY A 183 20.74 -17.30 2.16
CA GLY A 183 20.92 -16.13 3.02
C GLY A 183 20.05 -14.92 2.64
N GLU A 184 19.22 -15.03 1.61
CA GLU A 184 18.45 -13.95 1.03
C GLU A 184 17.05 -14.44 0.65
N LEU A 185 16.04 -13.66 1.00
CA LEU A 185 14.67 -13.81 0.52
C LEU A 185 14.34 -12.63 -0.39
N PHE A 186 13.96 -12.92 -1.64
CA PHE A 186 13.34 -11.93 -2.51
C PHE A 186 11.89 -11.70 -2.08
N VAL A 187 11.56 -10.46 -1.77
CA VAL A 187 10.26 -10.09 -1.20
C VAL A 187 9.36 -9.45 -2.26
N GLY A 188 9.95 -8.66 -3.15
CA GLY A 188 9.23 -7.91 -4.16
C GLY A 188 10.12 -6.91 -4.88
N GLN A 189 9.51 -5.90 -5.50
CA GLN A 189 10.22 -4.91 -6.30
C GLN A 189 9.58 -3.53 -6.18
N THR A 190 10.40 -2.47 -6.18
CA THR A 190 9.88 -1.11 -6.31
C THR A 190 9.27 -0.92 -7.70
N MET A 191 8.31 -0.01 -7.79
CA MET A 191 7.88 0.52 -9.08
C MET A 191 9.02 1.31 -9.72
N SER A 192 8.90 1.65 -11.00
CA SER A 192 9.89 2.50 -11.66
C SER A 192 9.94 3.88 -11.05
N MET A 193 11.16 4.38 -10.98
CA MET A 193 11.51 5.69 -10.43
C MET A 193 12.45 6.38 -11.40
N ASP A 194 12.51 7.70 -11.36
CA ASP A 194 13.56 8.45 -12.06
C ASP A 194 14.95 8.01 -11.55
N ARG A 195 15.84 7.65 -12.48
CA ARG A 195 17.16 7.11 -12.17
C ARG A 195 18.03 8.13 -11.44
N GLY A 196 18.05 9.38 -11.90
CA GLY A 196 18.87 10.43 -11.30
C GLY A 196 18.44 10.78 -9.88
N TRP A 197 17.13 10.81 -9.63
CA TRP A 197 16.57 10.96 -8.30
C TRP A 197 16.92 9.78 -7.41
N ALA A 198 16.77 8.54 -7.91
CA ALA A 198 17.03 7.32 -7.15
C ALA A 198 18.50 7.21 -6.74
N GLU A 199 19.43 7.44 -7.67
CA GLU A 199 20.87 7.42 -7.41
C GLU A 199 21.32 8.50 -6.42
N LYS A 200 20.60 9.64 -6.38
CA LYS A 200 20.89 10.73 -5.44
C LYS A 200 20.31 10.49 -4.05
N THR A 201 19.17 9.81 -3.95
CA THR A 201 18.37 9.73 -2.72
C THR A 201 18.50 8.39 -2.01
N LEU A 202 18.66 7.29 -2.75
CA LEU A 202 18.70 5.94 -2.21
C LEU A 202 20.15 5.49 -2.00
N ASP A 203 20.51 5.21 -0.75
CA ASP A 203 21.69 4.44 -0.38
C ASP A 203 21.35 2.94 -0.34
N LEU A 204 21.83 2.18 -1.33
CA LEU A 204 21.60 0.73 -1.45
C LEU A 204 22.37 -0.11 -0.41
N SER A 205 23.27 0.49 0.38
CA SER A 205 23.93 -0.17 1.49
C SER A 205 23.06 -0.21 2.76
N CYS A 206 22.01 0.61 2.81
CA CYS A 206 21.11 0.74 3.94
C CYS A 206 19.89 -0.20 3.85
N LYS A 207 19.21 -0.36 4.99
CA LYS A 207 17.88 -0.99 5.06
C LYS A 207 16.83 0.10 5.19
N TYR A 208 15.74 -0.06 4.48
CA TYR A 208 14.59 0.83 4.50
C TYR A 208 13.39 0.17 5.14
N ARG A 209 12.56 0.97 5.80
CA ARG A 209 11.29 0.47 6.32
C ARG A 209 10.28 0.44 5.19
N ALA A 210 9.76 -0.74 4.90
CA ALA A 210 8.61 -0.94 4.02
C ALA A 210 7.34 -1.03 4.88
N VAL A 211 6.28 -0.33 4.46
CA VAL A 211 4.98 -0.34 5.13
C VAL A 211 3.89 -0.68 4.13
N VAL A 212 2.90 -1.51 4.50
CA VAL A 212 1.81 -1.89 3.59
C VAL A 212 0.75 -0.80 3.54
N LEU A 213 0.28 -0.47 2.33
CA LEU A 213 -0.77 0.51 2.07
C LEU A 213 -2.08 -0.13 1.60
N GLY A 214 -2.01 -1.30 0.97
CA GLY A 214 -3.15 -1.95 0.35
C GLY A 214 -2.77 -3.26 -0.32
N ALA A 215 -3.70 -3.81 -1.08
CA ALA A 215 -3.54 -5.06 -1.83
C ALA A 215 -4.01 -4.91 -3.28
N GLY A 216 -3.48 -5.73 -4.18
CA GLY A 216 -3.91 -5.71 -5.58
C GLY A 216 -3.69 -7.02 -6.34
N MET A 217 -4.32 -7.11 -7.52
CA MET A 217 -4.15 -8.22 -8.46
C MET A 217 -2.91 -7.99 -9.33
N ALA A 218 -1.92 -8.89 -9.23
CA ALA A 218 -0.66 -8.82 -9.98
C ALA A 218 -0.82 -8.80 -11.50
N ASN A 219 -1.92 -9.34 -12.06
CA ASN A 219 -2.15 -9.37 -13.51
C ASN A 219 -2.76 -8.09 -14.08
N GLY A 220 -3.75 -7.48 -13.41
CA GLY A 220 -4.32 -6.20 -13.84
C GLY A 220 -3.30 -5.05 -13.78
N ILE A 221 -2.39 -5.16 -12.82
CA ILE A 221 -1.19 -4.35 -12.66
C ILE A 221 -0.23 -4.41 -13.89
N ARG A 222 -0.16 -5.53 -14.62
CA ARG A 222 0.80 -5.70 -15.74
C ARG A 222 0.32 -5.12 -17.07
N GLU A 223 -0.98 -4.93 -17.21
CA GLU A 223 -1.59 -4.55 -18.49
C GLU A 223 -1.83 -3.04 -18.63
N LYS A 224 -2.01 -2.31 -17.52
CA LYS A 224 -2.59 -0.96 -17.56
C LYS A 224 -1.67 0.17 -17.10
N THR A 225 -0.62 -0.12 -16.36
CA THR A 225 0.32 0.92 -15.90
C THR A 225 1.51 1.00 -16.86
N TYR A 226 2.16 2.17 -16.93
CA TYR A 226 3.42 2.44 -17.64
C TYR A 226 4.31 1.18 -17.72
N SER A 227 4.97 0.96 -18.86
CA SER A 227 5.79 -0.21 -19.23
C SER A 227 6.66 -0.82 -18.12
N SER A 228 6.97 -0.05 -17.08
CA SER A 228 7.65 -0.38 -15.83
C SER A 228 7.02 -1.46 -14.94
N TRP A 229 5.72 -1.74 -15.02
CA TRP A 229 5.08 -2.74 -14.14
C TRP A 229 5.10 -4.17 -14.71
N ARG A 230 5.42 -4.36 -16.00
CA ARG A 230 5.56 -5.69 -16.61
C ARG A 230 6.64 -6.55 -15.95
N ASP A 231 7.65 -5.89 -15.38
CA ASP A 231 8.86 -6.52 -14.85
C ASP A 231 8.74 -6.97 -13.39
N CYS A 232 7.74 -6.48 -12.64
CA CYS A 232 7.48 -6.86 -11.24
C CYS A 232 6.98 -8.31 -11.05
N GLY A 233 7.12 -9.17 -12.05
CA GLY A 233 6.57 -10.52 -12.00
C GLY A 233 6.86 -11.41 -13.20
N SER A 234 8.02 -11.29 -13.86
CA SER A 234 8.48 -12.32 -14.81
C SER A 234 8.83 -13.64 -14.08
N GLY A 235 7.88 -14.18 -13.30
CA GLY A 235 8.03 -15.39 -12.51
C GLY A 235 7.06 -15.56 -11.33
N THR A 236 6.26 -14.55 -10.95
CA THR A 236 5.33 -14.73 -9.83
C THR A 236 4.11 -15.54 -10.28
N GLN A 237 4.05 -16.80 -9.84
CA GLN A 237 2.90 -17.70 -10.04
C GLN A 237 1.62 -17.24 -9.29
N PHE A 238 1.68 -16.11 -8.58
CA PHE A 238 0.61 -15.63 -7.71
C PHE A 238 -0.02 -14.36 -8.30
N PRO A 239 -1.34 -14.35 -8.56
CA PRO A 239 -2.02 -13.22 -9.19
C PRO A 239 -2.33 -12.09 -8.21
N VAL A 240 -1.73 -12.08 -7.00
CA VAL A 240 -2.02 -11.14 -5.91
C VAL A 240 -0.75 -10.64 -5.23
N ALA A 241 -0.76 -9.37 -4.79
CA ALA A 241 0.36 -8.70 -4.17
C ALA A 241 -0.10 -7.69 -3.10
N LEU A 242 0.79 -7.34 -2.17
CA LEU A 242 0.62 -6.19 -1.28
C LEU A 242 1.32 -4.97 -1.88
N TYR A 243 0.66 -3.82 -1.82
CA TYR A 243 1.27 -2.53 -2.13
C TYR A 243 2.03 -2.03 -0.91
N VAL A 244 3.30 -1.71 -1.10
CA VAL A 244 4.15 -1.19 -0.05
C VAL A 244 4.71 0.17 -0.40
N MET A 245 4.98 0.94 0.64
CA MET A 245 5.78 2.15 0.57
C MET A 245 7.11 1.90 1.24
N VAL A 246 8.20 2.20 0.54
CA VAL A 246 9.55 2.25 1.10
C VAL A 246 9.77 3.65 1.67
N THR A 247 10.23 3.72 2.91
CA THR A 247 10.27 4.96 3.69
C THR A 247 11.63 5.20 4.34
N GLU A 248 11.91 6.47 4.58
CA GLU A 248 12.92 6.95 5.52
C GLU A 248 12.22 7.47 6.78
N GLU A 249 12.77 7.18 7.96
CA GLU A 249 12.25 7.72 9.22
C GLU A 249 13.08 8.93 9.66
N GLN A 250 12.42 10.06 9.86
CA GLN A 250 13.03 11.25 10.47
C GLN A 250 12.20 11.67 11.69
N ALA A 251 12.83 11.66 12.87
CA ALA A 251 12.23 12.04 14.14
C ALA A 251 10.88 11.36 14.46
N GLY A 252 10.71 10.08 14.09
CA GLY A 252 9.47 9.32 14.31
C GLY A 252 8.38 9.57 13.28
N VAL A 253 8.69 10.22 12.15
CA VAL A 253 7.81 10.41 10.99
C VAL A 253 8.41 9.69 9.80
N LEU A 254 7.60 8.91 9.11
CA LEU A 254 7.99 8.25 7.87
C LEU A 254 7.79 9.21 6.71
N TYR A 255 8.77 9.26 5.81
CA TYR A 255 8.72 9.97 4.56
C TYR A 255 8.90 8.98 3.43
N ARG A 256 8.07 9.13 2.40
CA ARG A 256 8.08 8.23 1.25
C ARG A 256 9.35 8.43 0.42
N LEU A 257 10.01 7.32 0.11
CA LEU A 257 11.07 7.26 -0.88
C LEU A 257 10.59 6.58 -2.15
N ALA A 258 9.93 5.43 -2.02
CA ALA A 258 9.45 4.67 -3.16
C ALA A 258 8.12 3.98 -2.85
N VAL A 259 7.46 3.51 -3.89
CA VAL A 259 6.34 2.57 -3.81
C VAL A 259 6.73 1.28 -4.53
N GLY A 260 6.13 0.18 -4.13
CA GLY A 260 6.46 -1.14 -4.66
C GLY A 260 5.37 -2.16 -4.41
N VAL A 261 5.65 -3.37 -4.84
CA VAL A 261 4.80 -4.53 -4.61
C VAL A 261 5.61 -5.65 -3.97
N VAL A 262 4.99 -6.38 -3.05
CA VAL A 262 5.58 -7.56 -2.41
C VAL A 262 4.68 -8.76 -2.52
N ASN A 263 5.30 -9.94 -2.61
CA ASN A 263 4.61 -11.21 -2.57
C ASN A 263 4.08 -11.48 -1.16
N LEU A 264 2.82 -11.92 -1.05
CA LEU A 264 2.13 -12.17 0.22
C LEU A 264 2.85 -13.21 1.09
N LEU A 265 3.30 -14.31 0.48
CA LEU A 265 3.95 -15.41 1.19
C LEU A 265 5.33 -14.99 1.67
N ALA A 266 6.12 -14.34 0.80
CA ALA A 266 7.42 -13.80 1.18
C ALA A 266 7.28 -12.76 2.30
N TRP A 267 6.31 -11.85 2.19
CA TRP A 267 6.01 -10.87 3.24
C TRP A 267 5.66 -11.55 4.56
N THR A 268 4.81 -12.57 4.53
CA THR A 268 4.44 -13.34 5.73
C THR A 268 5.63 -14.08 6.34
N GLU A 269 6.52 -14.62 5.49
CA GLU A 269 7.73 -15.32 5.92
C GLU A 269 8.71 -14.39 6.66
N LEU A 270 8.72 -13.09 6.34
CA LEU A 270 9.49 -12.08 7.09
C LEU A 270 9.01 -11.91 8.54
N ARG A 271 7.76 -12.31 8.84
CA ARG A 271 7.09 -12.05 10.13
C ARG A 271 7.12 -10.56 10.48
N PRO A 272 6.50 -9.71 9.64
CA PRO A 272 6.53 -8.27 9.80
C PRO A 272 5.81 -7.86 11.09
N ALA A 273 6.19 -6.72 11.64
CA ALA A 273 5.59 -6.20 12.86
C ALA A 273 4.35 -5.37 12.55
N TRP A 274 3.29 -5.51 13.35
CA TRP A 274 2.17 -4.58 13.30
C TRP A 274 2.52 -3.31 14.08
N GLU A 275 2.49 -2.16 13.40
CA GLU A 275 2.86 -0.86 13.97
C GLU A 275 1.89 0.22 13.51
N SER A 276 1.60 1.18 14.39
CA SER A 276 0.98 2.45 13.97
C SER A 276 2.06 3.41 13.50
N VAL A 277 1.98 3.82 12.25
CA VAL A 277 2.96 4.69 11.61
C VAL A 277 2.38 6.09 11.39
N VAL A 278 3.25 7.11 11.44
CA VAL A 278 2.92 8.50 11.09
C VAL A 278 3.68 8.83 9.82
N LEU A 279 2.94 9.11 8.75
CA LEU A 279 3.44 9.51 7.44
C LEU A 279 3.34 11.03 7.31
N GLY A 280 4.47 11.67 6.98
CA GLY A 280 4.60 13.12 6.85
C GLY A 280 4.48 13.64 5.43
#